data_AF-A0A354Z9K0-F1
#
_entry.id   AF-A0A354Z9K0-F1
#
_cell.length_a   1.000
_cell.length_b   1.000
_cell.length_c   1.000
_cell.angle_alpha   90.00
_cell.angle_beta   90.00
_cell.angle_gamma   90.00
#
_symmetry.space_group_name_H-M   'P 1'
#
loop_
_entity.id
_entity.type
_entity.pdbx_description
1 polymer ?
#
loop_
_entity_poly.entity_id
_entity_poly.type
_entity_poly.pdbx_seq_one_letter_code
_entity_poly.pdbx_strand_id
1 'polypeptide(L)'
;MKLFSIDTINKIVVYIEGAVTGLLVVLAALGVVDIVIKMLEVTRADGFMTPDGITRTIDTVLVVFIVIELIRIAIAYMQHQNVIGTVLEAGLVAVVRKLVIFESGPDMLEKAIALSVLILSVGITWYLLHKRQPEDAKVPSSH
;
A
#
# COMPACT_ATOMS: atom_id res chain seq x y z
N MET A 1 23.59 36.97 6.74
CA MET A 1 23.08 35.59 6.72
C MET A 1 21.93 35.56 5.72
N LYS A 2 22.26 35.47 4.42
CA LYS A 2 21.26 35.53 3.36
C LYS A 2 20.37 34.31 3.48
N LEU A 3 19.06 34.59 3.50
CA LEU A 3 17.99 33.63 3.55
C LEU A 3 18.30 32.44 2.63
N PHE A 4 18.29 31.24 3.20
CA PHE A 4 18.09 30.01 2.45
C PHE A 4 16.79 30.23 1.65
N SER A 5 16.88 30.51 0.35
CA SER A 5 15.70 30.87 -0.44
C SER A 5 14.74 29.69 -0.43
N ILE A 6 13.46 29.94 -0.21
CA ILE A 6 12.40 28.91 -0.20
C ILE A 6 12.49 28.04 -1.47
N ASP A 7 12.91 28.62 -2.60
CA ASP A 7 13.13 27.93 -3.88
C ASP A 7 14.23 26.86 -3.81
N THR A 8 15.28 27.12 -3.03
CA THR A 8 16.39 26.15 -2.83
C THR A 8 15.90 24.96 -2.02
N ILE A 9 15.10 25.21 -0.97
CA ILE A 9 14.50 24.14 -0.16
C ILE A 9 13.55 23.31 -1.02
N ASN A 10 12.66 23.96 -1.77
CA ASN A 10 11.69 23.28 -2.62
C ASN A 10 12.39 22.38 -3.65
N LYS A 11 13.46 22.88 -4.29
CA LYS A 11 14.25 22.09 -5.24
C LYS A 11 14.88 20.87 -4.57
N ILE A 12 15.43 21.01 -3.37
CA ILE A 12 16.00 19.90 -2.61
C ILE A 12 14.93 18.86 -2.26
N VAL A 13 13.75 19.30 -1.81
CA VAL A 13 12.62 18.41 -1.49
C VAL A 13 12.23 17.56 -2.70
N VAL A 14 12.05 18.18 -3.87
CA VAL A 14 11.69 17.45 -5.11
C VAL A 14 12.76 16.43 -5.49
N TYR A 15 14.05 16.74 -5.33
CA TYR A 15 15.12 15.76 -5.56
C TYR A 15 15.07 14.59 -4.59
N ILE A 16 14.80 14.85 -3.31
CA ILE A 16 14.67 13.80 -2.28
C ILE A 16 13.45 12.92 -2.57
N GLU A 17 12.30 13.51 -2.87
CA GLU A 17 11.07 12.79 -3.23
C GLU A 17 11.29 11.89 -4.45
N GLY A 18 11.95 12.40 -5.49
CA GLY A 18 12.32 11.62 -6.67
C GLY A 18 13.28 10.47 -6.34
N ALA A 19 14.29 10.71 -5.49
CA ALA A 19 15.24 9.68 -5.06
C ALA A 19 14.56 8.58 -4.23
N VAL A 20 13.68 8.93 -3.30
CA VAL A 20 12.91 7.98 -2.49
C VAL A 20 11.97 7.17 -3.38
N THR A 21 11.26 7.81 -4.30
CA THR A 21 10.39 7.12 -5.25
C THR A 21 11.18 6.15 -6.13
N GLY A 22 12.35 6.58 -6.63
CA GLY A 22 13.26 5.71 -7.39
C GLY A 22 13.75 4.50 -6.58
N LEU A 23 14.11 4.71 -5.31
CA LEU A 23 14.48 3.62 -4.41
C LEU A 23 13.34 2.63 -4.20
N LEU A 24 12.11 3.11 -3.99
CA LEU A 24 10.94 2.25 -3.86
C LEU A 24 10.70 1.41 -5.13
N VAL A 25 10.90 1.97 -6.32
CA VAL A 25 10.81 1.23 -7.59
C VAL A 25 11.85 0.11 -7.64
N VAL A 26 13.10 0.40 -7.26
CA VAL A 26 14.16 -0.63 -7.20
C VAL A 26 13.82 -1.71 -6.18
N LEU A 27 13.33 -1.34 -4.99
CA LEU A 27 12.91 -2.30 -3.97
C LEU A 27 11.76 -3.19 -4.46
N ALA A 28 10.77 -2.62 -5.15
CA ALA A 28 9.68 -3.40 -5.74
C ALA A 28 10.20 -4.38 -6.79
N ALA A 29 11.10 -3.94 -7.67
CA ALA A 29 11.70 -4.80 -8.69
C ALA A 29 12.49 -5.97 -8.06
N LEU A 30 13.32 -5.68 -7.05
CA LEU A 30 14.05 -6.71 -6.30
C LEU A 30 13.09 -7.67 -5.59
N GLY A 31 12.00 -7.17 -5.01
CA GLY A 31 10.97 -7.99 -4.38
C GLY A 31 10.29 -8.94 -5.36
N VAL A 32 9.99 -8.49 -6.59
CA VAL A 32 9.46 -9.36 -7.65
C VAL A 32 10.48 -10.44 -8.02
N VAL A 33 11.75 -10.10 -8.16
CA VAL A 33 12.81 -11.07 -8.46
C VAL A 33 12.94 -12.11 -7.34
N ASP A 34 12.91 -11.69 -6.07
CA ASP A 34 12.94 -12.59 -4.92
C ASP A 34 11.76 -13.58 -4.93
N ILE A 35 10.55 -13.10 -5.24
CA ILE A 35 9.37 -13.96 -5.40
C ILE A 35 9.59 -15.01 -6.49
N VAL A 36 10.09 -14.60 -7.66
CA VAL A 36 10.35 -15.53 -8.78
C VAL A 36 11.37 -16.59 -8.40
N ILE A 37 12.48 -16.20 -7.74
CA ILE A 37 13.50 -17.14 -7.29
C ILE A 37 12.92 -18.15 -6.29
N LYS A 38 12.21 -17.67 -5.25
CA LYS A 38 11.54 -18.53 -4.26
C LYS A 38 10.54 -19.49 -4.91
N MET A 39 9.75 -19.03 -5.88
CA MET A 39 8.83 -19.89 -6.62
C MET A 39 9.56 -21.02 -7.35
N LEU A 40 10.68 -20.72 -8.00
CA LEU A 40 11.48 -21.71 -8.72
C LEU A 40 12.19 -22.71 -7.80
N GLU A 41 12.55 -22.29 -6.58
CA GLU A 41 13.12 -23.16 -5.55
C GLU A 41 12.05 -24.09 -4.97
N VAL A 42 10.90 -23.53 -4.58
CA VAL A 42 9.81 -24.27 -3.95
C VAL A 42 9.05 -25.16 -4.95
N THR A 43 9.10 -24.88 -6.26
CA THR A 43 8.57 -25.82 -7.28
C THR A 43 9.47 -27.04 -7.46
N ARG A 44 10.77 -26.94 -7.14
CA ARG A 44 11.73 -28.05 -7.24
C ARG A 44 11.75 -28.95 -6.01
N ALA A 45 11.33 -28.44 -4.85
CA ALA A 45 11.06 -29.23 -3.65
C ALA A 45 9.57 -29.56 -3.61
N ASP A 46 9.13 -30.78 -3.31
CA ASP A 46 7.71 -31.22 -3.40
C ASP A 46 6.69 -30.52 -2.45
N GLY A 47 6.94 -29.28 -1.99
CA GLY A 47 6.22 -28.59 -0.91
C GLY A 47 5.38 -27.37 -1.30
N PHE A 48 5.35 -26.94 -2.57
CA PHE A 48 4.63 -25.71 -2.97
C PHE A 48 3.12 -25.74 -2.67
N MET A 49 2.49 -26.91 -2.80
CA MET A 49 1.03 -27.05 -2.64
C MET A 49 0.59 -27.30 -1.19
N THR A 50 1.48 -27.08 -0.21
CA THR A 50 1.11 -27.13 1.20
C THR A 50 0.48 -25.79 1.65
N PRO A 51 -0.52 -25.81 2.55
CA PRO A 51 -1.14 -24.58 3.06
C PRO A 51 -0.12 -23.55 3.58
N ASP A 52 0.87 -24.01 4.35
CA ASP A 52 1.91 -23.15 4.92
C ASP A 52 2.82 -22.53 3.85
N GLY A 53 3.13 -23.28 2.78
CA GLY A 53 3.92 -22.80 1.65
C GLY A 53 3.21 -21.68 0.88
N ILE A 54 1.89 -21.81 0.72
CA ILE A 54 1.04 -20.81 0.06
C ILE A 54 0.94 -19.55 0.92
N THR A 55 0.70 -19.66 2.24
CA THR A 55 0.57 -18.47 3.11
C THR A 55 1.85 -17.64 3.15
N ARG A 56 3.02 -18.29 3.29
CA ARG A 56 4.34 -17.60 3.30
C ARG A 56 4.66 -16.91 1.97
N THR A 57 4.24 -17.55 0.88
CA THR A 57 4.37 -17.02 -0.47
C THR A 57 3.50 -15.79 -0.65
N ILE A 58 2.23 -15.87 -0.23
CA ILE A 58 1.31 -14.74 -0.22
C ILE A 58 1.95 -13.62 0.58
N ASP A 59 2.41 -13.83 1.81
CA ASP A 59 3.05 -12.78 2.62
C ASP A 59 4.18 -12.02 1.90
N THR A 60 5.02 -12.72 1.15
CA THR A 60 6.09 -12.06 0.37
C THR A 60 5.51 -11.22 -0.77
N VAL A 61 4.55 -11.77 -1.52
CA VAL A 61 3.82 -11.05 -2.57
C VAL A 61 3.12 -9.82 -2.00
N LEU A 62 2.49 -9.96 -0.84
CA LEU A 62 1.81 -8.88 -0.14
C LEU A 62 2.75 -7.72 0.19
N VAL A 63 3.98 -8.00 0.64
CA VAL A 63 4.98 -6.97 0.90
C VAL A 63 5.32 -6.20 -0.38
N VAL A 64 5.47 -6.89 -1.51
CA VAL A 64 5.75 -6.23 -2.80
C VAL A 64 4.60 -5.34 -3.24
N PHE A 65 3.36 -5.79 -3.09
CA PHE A 65 2.19 -4.93 -3.34
C PHE A 65 2.26 -3.66 -2.50
N ILE A 66 2.51 -3.77 -1.18
CA ILE A 66 2.62 -2.60 -0.30
C ILE A 66 3.65 -1.59 -0.84
N VAL A 67 4.81 -2.07 -1.30
CA VAL A 67 5.83 -1.20 -1.90
C VAL A 67 5.30 -0.53 -3.17
N ILE A 68 4.60 -1.26 -4.04
CA ILE A 68 3.97 -0.69 -5.25
C ILE A 68 2.93 0.37 -4.89
N GLU A 69 2.11 0.14 -3.87
CA GLU A 69 1.16 1.13 -3.36
C GLU A 69 1.87 2.38 -2.82
N LEU A 70 2.98 2.22 -2.09
CA LEU A 70 3.80 3.35 -1.62
C LEU A 70 4.40 4.15 -2.78
N ILE A 71 4.81 3.51 -3.87
CA ILE A 71 5.25 4.21 -5.10
C ILE A 71 4.12 5.07 -5.65
N ARG A 72 2.90 4.54 -5.76
CA ARG A 72 1.74 5.30 -6.26
C ARG A 72 1.44 6.51 -5.37
N ILE A 73 1.50 6.33 -4.05
CA ILE A 73 1.33 7.42 -3.08
C ILE A 73 2.42 8.47 -3.26
N ALA A 74 3.68 8.07 -3.36
CA ALA A 74 4.80 8.99 -3.54
C ALA A 74 4.68 9.80 -4.85
N ILE A 75 4.32 9.14 -5.95
CA ILE A 75 4.07 9.81 -7.24
C ILE A 75 2.90 10.79 -7.12
N ALA A 76 1.79 10.39 -6.48
CA ALA A 76 0.63 11.27 -6.29
C ALA A 76 0.97 12.50 -5.43
N TYR A 77 1.80 12.33 -4.40
CA TYR A 77 2.34 13.44 -3.59
C TYR A 77 3.17 14.39 -4.46
N MET A 78 4.11 13.87 -5.24
CA MET A 78 4.94 14.68 -6.15
C MET A 78 4.09 15.42 -7.20
N GLN A 79 2.97 14.83 -7.63
CA GLN A 79 2.02 15.43 -8.56
C GLN A 79 1.01 16.38 -7.90
N HIS A 80 1.13 16.64 -6.58
CA HIS A 80 0.27 17.54 -5.82
C HIS A 80 -1.21 17.12 -5.87
N GLN A 81 -1.47 15.82 -6.01
CA GLN A 81 -2.81 15.26 -6.02
C GLN A 81 -3.29 15.03 -4.58
N ASN A 82 -4.61 14.93 -4.40
CA ASN A 82 -5.15 14.54 -3.10
C ASN A 82 -4.85 13.06 -2.82
N VAL A 83 -3.86 12.83 -1.96
CA VAL A 83 -3.38 11.50 -1.57
C VAL A 83 -4.19 10.85 -0.44
N ILE A 84 -5.07 11.59 0.24
CA ILE A 84 -5.78 11.08 1.42
C ILE A 84 -6.65 9.88 1.04
N GLY A 85 -7.37 9.98 -0.09
CA GLY A 85 -8.17 8.88 -0.62
C GLY A 85 -7.32 7.65 -0.92
N THR A 86 -6.25 7.83 -1.69
CA THR A 86 -5.33 6.74 -2.10
C THR A 86 -4.66 6.06 -0.90
N VAL A 87 -4.23 6.81 0.10
CA VAL A 87 -3.60 6.26 1.32
C VAL A 87 -4.61 5.44 2.13
N LEU A 88 -5.84 5.91 2.27
CA LEU A 88 -6.87 5.19 3.02
C LEU A 88 -7.38 3.95 2.28
N GLU A 89 -7.50 4.01 0.96
CA GLU A 89 -7.82 2.84 0.13
C GLU A 89 -6.73 1.78 0.24
N ALA A 90 -5.45 2.18 0.09
CA ALA A 90 -4.32 1.28 0.26
C ALA A 90 -4.26 0.69 1.67
N GLY A 91 -4.51 1.52 2.70
CA GLY A 91 -4.61 1.08 4.09
C GLY A 91 -5.71 0.05 4.30
N LEU A 92 -6.90 0.29 3.75
CA LEU A 92 -8.02 -0.65 3.83
C LEU A 92 -7.68 -1.98 3.13
N VAL A 93 -7.11 -1.93 1.93
CA VAL A 93 -6.66 -3.12 1.19
C VAL A 93 -5.63 -3.91 2.01
N ALA A 94 -4.67 -3.24 2.65
CA ALA A 94 -3.67 -3.87 3.50
C ALA A 94 -4.27 -4.55 4.74
N VAL A 95 -5.28 -3.95 5.36
CA VAL A 95 -5.98 -4.57 6.51
C VAL A 95 -6.84 -5.75 6.07
N VAL A 96 -7.64 -5.60 5.01
CA VAL A 96 -8.51 -6.68 4.48
C VAL A 96 -7.69 -7.89 4.08
N ARG A 97 -6.50 -7.68 3.53
CA ARG A 97 -5.55 -8.74 3.17
C ARG A 97 -5.13 -9.61 4.35
N LYS A 98 -5.13 -9.10 5.59
CA LYS A 98 -4.89 -9.92 6.79
C LYS A 98 -5.97 -10.99 7.00
N LEU A 99 -7.15 -10.84 6.41
CA LEU A 99 -8.20 -11.87 6.42
C LEU A 99 -7.87 -13.06 5.50
N VAL A 100 -7.15 -12.83 4.41
CA VAL A 100 -6.78 -13.88 3.44
C VAL A 100 -5.77 -14.86 4.05
N ILE A 101 -4.87 -14.35 4.88
CA ILE A 101 -3.85 -15.11 5.59
C ILE A 101 -4.25 -15.43 7.04
N PHE A 102 -5.55 -15.38 7.34
CA PHE A 102 -6.02 -15.57 8.70
C PHE A 102 -5.94 -17.04 9.11
N GLU A 103 -5.07 -17.34 10.07
CA GLU A 103 -4.87 -18.69 10.58
C GLU A 103 -5.67 -18.93 11.88
N SER A 104 -6.20 -20.15 12.01
CA SER A 104 -6.88 -20.61 13.22
C SER A 104 -5.87 -20.94 14.33
N GLY A 105 -6.25 -20.71 15.58
CA GLY A 105 -5.41 -21.00 16.75
C GLY A 105 -6.09 -20.63 18.07
N PRO A 106 -5.37 -20.79 19.20
CA PRO A 106 -5.91 -20.49 20.54
C PRO A 106 -6.42 -19.05 20.67
N ASP A 107 -5.73 -18.11 20.05
CA ASP A 107 -6.04 -16.68 20.11
C ASP A 107 -6.91 -16.20 18.93
N MET A 108 -7.55 -17.12 18.20
CA MET A 108 -8.31 -16.81 16.98
C MET A 108 -9.41 -15.78 17.24
N LEU A 109 -10.15 -15.92 18.34
CA LEU A 109 -11.25 -15.01 18.67
C LEU A 109 -10.72 -13.58 18.94
N GLU A 110 -9.64 -13.46 19.70
CA GLU A 110 -9.01 -12.18 19.99
C GLU A 110 -8.49 -11.51 18.71
N LYS A 111 -7.77 -12.26 17.87
CA LYS A 111 -7.28 -11.78 16.56
C LYS A 111 -8.42 -11.35 15.64
N ALA A 112 -9.50 -12.12 15.59
CA ALA A 112 -10.67 -11.80 14.77
C ALA A 112 -11.37 -10.52 15.24
N ILE A 113 -11.52 -10.32 16.56
CA ILE A 113 -12.09 -9.10 17.12
C ILE A 113 -11.19 -7.89 16.82
N ALA A 114 -9.87 -8.02 17.02
CA ALA A 114 -8.92 -6.95 16.72
C ALA A 114 -8.95 -6.55 15.24
N LEU A 115 -8.96 -7.53 14.32
CA LEU A 115 -9.08 -7.29 12.88
C LEU A 115 -10.42 -6.65 12.52
N SER A 116 -11.53 -7.11 13.12
CA SER A 116 -12.85 -6.52 12.91
C SER A 116 -12.88 -5.04 13.31
N VAL A 117 -12.37 -4.71 14.51
CA VAL A 117 -12.28 -3.32 14.99
C VAL A 117 -11.41 -2.47 14.06
N LEU A 118 -10.26 -3.00 13.61
CA LEU A 118 -9.36 -2.30 12.70
C LEU A 118 -10.00 -2.03 11.33
N ILE A 119 -10.65 -3.04 10.73
CA ILE A 119 -11.36 -2.90 9.45
C ILE A 119 -12.49 -1.89 9.57
N LEU A 120 -13.30 -1.96 10.62
CA LEU A 120 -14.39 -1.03 10.86
C LEU A 120 -13.86 0.40 11.06
N SER A 121 -12.79 0.57 11.85
CA SER A 121 -12.19 1.90 12.10
C SER A 121 -11.67 2.55 10.81
N VAL A 122 -10.91 1.81 9.99
CA VAL A 122 -10.39 2.30 8.71
C VAL A 122 -11.52 2.52 7.71
N GLY A 123 -12.46 1.58 7.61
CA GLY A 123 -13.59 1.65 6.69
C GLY A 123 -14.54 2.81 7.00
N ILE A 124 -14.86 3.05 8.28
CA ILE A 124 -15.67 4.20 8.72
C ILE A 124 -14.94 5.50 8.42
N THR A 125 -13.64 5.59 8.72
CA THR A 125 -12.82 6.78 8.42
C THR A 125 -12.86 7.11 6.94
N TRP A 126 -12.65 6.10 6.08
CA TRP A 126 -12.70 6.25 4.64
C TRP A 126 -14.09 6.67 4.16
N TYR A 127 -15.16 6.03 4.64
CA TYR A 127 -16.55 6.36 4.29
C TYR A 127 -16.93 7.79 4.67
N LEU A 128 -16.54 8.25 5.87
CA LEU A 128 -16.81 9.62 6.33
C LEU A 128 -16.06 10.67 5.52
N LEU A 129 -14.84 10.38 5.08
CA LEU A 129 -14.06 11.29 4.24
C LEU A 129 -14.62 11.35 2.82
N HIS A 130 -14.97 10.21 2.22
CA HIS A 130 -15.59 10.16 0.89
C HIS A 130 -16.96 10.85 0.86
N LYS A 131 -17.79 10.67 1.88
CA LYS A 131 -19.11 11.32 1.96
C LYS A 131 -19.04 12.85 2.07
N ARG A 132 -17.90 13.41 2.48
CA ARG A 132 -17.68 14.87 2.59
C ARG A 132 -17.14 15.51 1.31
N GLN A 133 -16.83 14.75 0.27
CA GLN A 133 -16.59 15.31 -1.05
C GLN A 133 -17.94 15.39 -1.76
N PRO A 134 -18.62 16.56 -1.78
CA PRO A 134 -19.78 16.74 -2.62
C PRO A 134 -19.41 16.48 -4.08
N GLU A 135 -20.42 16.08 -4.84
CA GLU A 135 -20.45 15.75 -6.26
C GLU A 135 -20.12 16.97 -7.17
N ASP A 136 -19.16 17.81 -6.77
CA ASP A 136 -18.74 19.05 -7.44
C ASP A 136 -17.80 18.74 -8.62
N ALA A 137 -18.30 17.92 -9.55
CA ALA A 137 -17.79 17.84 -10.91
C ALA A 137 -18.86 17.38 -11.92
N LYS A 138 -20.16 17.48 -11.61
CA LYS A 138 -21.19 17.57 -12.67
C LYS A 138 -21.16 18.99 -13.24
N VAL A 139 -20.17 19.26 -14.08
CA VAL A 139 -20.20 20.42 -14.99
C VAL A 139 -21.42 20.21 -15.90
N PRO A 140 -22.39 21.13 -15.93
CA PRO A 140 -23.48 21.05 -16.91
C PRO A 140 -22.85 21.13 -18.30
N SER A 141 -23.14 20.15 -19.16
CA SER A 141 -22.89 20.27 -20.58
C SER A 141 -23.78 21.40 -21.12
N SER A 142 -23.23 22.61 -21.21
CA SER A 142 -23.82 23.72 -21.94
C SER A 142 -23.07 23.91 -23.26
N HIS A 143 -23.84 23.67 -24.34
CA HIS A 143 -23.57 23.75 -25.78
C HIS A 143 -23.17 22.45 -26.46
#